data_AF-A0A0H4TLH4-F1
#
_entry.id   AF-A0A0H4TLH4-F1
#
_cell.length_a   1.000
_cell.length_b   1.000
_cell.length_c   1.000
_cell.angle_alpha   90.00
_cell.angle_beta   90.00
_cell.angle_gamma   90.00
#
_symmetry.space_group_name_H-M   'P 1'
#
loop_
_entity.id
_entity.type
_entity.pdbx_description
1 polymer ?
#
loop_
_entity_poly.entity_id
_entity_poly.type
_entity_poly.pdbx_seq_one_letter_code
_entity_poly.pdbx_strand_id
1 'polypeptide(L)' 'MEKIKQLRMQSISELQTLYDELSKEIFELNNEKSLHRKLEKPHLFRSKKRKRAQVLTLLKEKGEKPRE' A
#
# COMPACT_ATOMS: atom_id res chain seq x y z
N MET A 1 -3.82 -12.28 3.81
CA MET A 1 -4.37 -10.91 3.77
C MET A 1 -4.62 -10.50 5.19
N GLU A 2 -3.97 -9.43 5.68
CA GLU A 2 -4.40 -8.79 6.93
C GLU A 2 -5.90 -8.48 6.83
N LYS A 3 -6.65 -8.85 7.87
CA LYS A 3 -8.09 -8.62 7.87
C LYS A 3 -8.30 -7.11 7.89
N ILE A 4 -9.13 -6.59 6.98
CA ILE A 4 -9.55 -5.17 6.91
C ILE A 4 -9.94 -4.63 8.30
N LYS A 5 -10.47 -5.51 9.17
CA LYS A 5 -10.77 -5.20 10.58
C LYS A 5 -9.55 -4.68 11.36
N GLN A 6 -8.37 -5.25 11.18
CA GLN A 6 -7.13 -4.81 11.87
C GLN A 6 -6.68 -3.43 11.37
N LEU A 7 -6.76 -3.19 10.06
CA LEU A 7 -6.43 -1.89 9.48
C LEU A 7 -7.40 -0.79 9.96
N ARG A 8 -8.68 -1.10 10.18
CA ARG A 8 -9.62 -0.13 10.78
C ARG A 8 -9.25 0.28 12.20
N MET A 9 -8.67 -0.63 12.98
CA MET A 9 -8.26 -0.40 14.37
C MET A 9 -6.97 0.42 14.47
N GLN A 10 -6.20 0.56 13.40
CA GLN A 10 -5.02 1.42 13.39
C GLN A 10 -5.39 2.91 13.42
N SER A 11 -4.51 3.70 14.04
CA SER A 11 -4.58 5.16 14.06
C SER A 11 -4.37 5.74 12.66
N ILE A 12 -4.81 6.98 12.45
CA ILE A 12 -4.62 7.69 11.17
C ILE A 12 -3.13 7.78 10.83
N SER A 13 -2.27 8.10 11.80
CA SER A 13 -0.81 8.18 11.59
C SER A 13 -0.21 6.85 11.15
N GLU A 14 -0.65 5.74 11.75
CA GLU A 14 -0.22 4.40 11.36
C GLU A 14 -0.66 4.06 9.93
N LEU A 15 -1.89 4.43 9.56
CA LEU A 15 -2.40 4.25 8.20
C LEU A 15 -1.64 5.11 7.17
N GLN A 16 -1.20 6.31 7.54
CA GLN A 16 -0.34 7.15 6.71
C GLN A 16 1.04 6.50 6.54
N THR A 17 1.69 6.08 7.62
CA THR A 17 2.98 5.36 7.56
C THR A 17 2.87 4.12 6.67
N LEU A 18 1.82 3.32 6.86
CA LEU A 18 1.59 2.11 6.05
C LEU A 18 1.38 2.45 4.57
N TYR A 19 0.71 3.57 4.27
CA TYR A 19 0.54 4.06 2.92
C TYR A 19 1.88 4.43 2.28
N ASP A 20 2.72 5.16 3.00
CA ASP A 20 4.06 5.56 2.54
C ASP A 20 4.96 4.35 2.29
N GLU A 21 4.99 3.39 3.22
CA GLU A 21 5.72 2.13 3.07
C GLU A 21 5.25 1.37 1.83
N LEU A 22 3.94 1.17 1.68
CA LEU A 22 3.38 0.48 0.52
C LEU A 22 3.66 1.22 -0.80
N SER A 23 3.70 2.56 -0.76
CA SER A 23 4.03 3.37 -1.93
C SER A 23 5.49 3.17 -2.34
N LYS A 24 6.43 3.22 -1.38
CA LYS A 24 7.86 2.93 -1.61
C LYS A 24 8.07 1.52 -2.14
N GLU A 25 7.46 0.53 -1.52
CA GLU A 25 7.59 -0.85 -1.96
C GLU A 25 7.02 -1.10 -3.36
N ILE A 26 5.91 -0.44 -3.72
CA ILE A 26 5.35 -0.51 -5.08
C ILE A 26 6.31 0.15 -6.07
N PHE A 27 6.94 1.26 -5.70
CA PHE A 27 7.91 1.97 -6.52
C PHE A 27 9.16 1.11 -6.76
N GLU A 28 9.72 0.49 -5.72
CA GLU A 28 10.85 -0.43 -5.82
C GLU A 28 10.54 -1.61 -6.75
N LEU A 29 9.38 -2.26 -6.56
CA LEU A 29 8.95 -3.35 -7.45
C LEU A 29 8.74 -2.90 -8.90
N ASN A 30 8.29 -1.66 -9.12
CA ASN A 30 8.18 -1.09 -10.46
C ASN A 30 9.55 -0.83 -11.07
N ASN A 31 10.50 -0.33 -10.29
CA ASN A 31 11.88 -0.12 -10.72
C ASN A 31 12.56 -1.44 -11.06
N GLU A 32 12.44 -2.46 -10.20
CA GLU A 32 12.93 -3.82 -10.49
C GLU A 32 12.34 -4.35 -11.80
N LYS A 33 11.02 -4.20 -11.99
CA LYS A 33 10.36 -4.62 -13.24
C LYS A 33 10.93 -3.88 -14.45
N SER A 34 11.19 -2.58 -14.32
CA SER A 34 11.75 -1.76 -15.40
C SER A 34 13.20 -2.17 -15.71
N LEU A 35 14.01 -2.41 -14.67
CA LEU A 35 15.43 -2.72 -14.78
C LEU A 35 15.67 -4.14 -15.30
N HIS A 36 14.96 -5.13 -14.75
CA HIS A 36 15.13 -6.54 -15.08
C HIS A 36 14.22 -7.01 -16.23
N ARG A 37 13.31 -6.15 -16.73
CA ARG A 37 12.21 -6.47 -17.69
C ARG A 37 11.28 -7.60 -17.24
N LYS A 38 11.49 -8.14 -16.04
CA LYS A 38 10.74 -9.23 -15.43
C LYS A 38 10.50 -8.85 -13.98
N LEU A 39 9.30 -9.09 -13.51
CA LEU A 39 8.95 -8.91 -12.11
C LEU A 39 9.07 -10.29 -11.46
N GLU A 40 10.00 -10.46 -10.53
CA GLU A 40 10.22 -11.76 -9.87
C GLU A 40 8.96 -12.24 -9.12
N LYS A 41 8.23 -11.31 -8.50
CA LYS A 41 7.08 -11.62 -7.64
C LYS A 41 5.83 -10.83 -8.06
N PRO A 42 5.17 -11.19 -9.17
CA PRO A 42 3.98 -10.48 -9.67
C PRO A 42 2.80 -10.51 -8.71
N HIS A 43 2.66 -11.59 -7.93
CA HIS A 43 1.63 -11.69 -6.89
C HIS A 43 1.87 -10.69 -5.76
N LEU A 44 3.13 -10.43 -5.40
CA LEU A 44 3.48 -9.49 -4.35
C LEU A 44 3.11 -8.06 -4.77
N PHE A 45 3.43 -7.68 -6.01
CA PHE A 45 3.05 -6.38 -6.56
C PHE A 45 1.53 -6.17 -6.58
N ARG A 46 0.76 -7.16 -7.05
CA ARG A 46 -0.72 -7.09 -7.02
C ARG A 46 -1.26 -7.01 -5.59
N SER A 47 -0.68 -7.76 -4.66
CA SER A 47 -1.07 -7.75 -3.24
C SER A 47 -0.83 -6.38 -2.61
N LYS A 48 0.37 -5.80 -2.78
CA LYS A 48 0.75 -4.49 -2.26
C LYS A 48 -0.11 -3.36 -2.84
N LYS A 49 -0.40 -3.39 -4.15
CA LYS A 49 -1.35 -2.45 -4.78
C LYS A 49 -2.75 -2.52 -4.16
N ARG A 50 -3.28 -3.73 -3.95
CA ARG A 50 -4.58 -3.90 -3.30
C ARG A 50 -4.56 -3.40 -1.85
N LYS A 51 -3.49 -3.70 -1.10
CA LYS A 51 -3.32 -3.22 0.27
C LYS A 51 -3.29 -1.69 0.33
N ARG A 52 -2.54 -1.03 -0.57
CA ARG A 52 -2.51 0.44 -0.67
C ARG A 52 -3.90 1.02 -0.95
N ALA A 53 -4.67 0.41 -1.85
CA ALA A 53 -6.04 0.85 -2.14
C ALA A 53 -6.99 0.70 -0.93
N GLN A 54 -6.82 -0.36 -0.14
CA GLN A 54 -7.58 -0.54 1.11
C GLN A 54 -7.23 0.53 2.15
N VAL A 55 -5.93 0.81 2.34
CA VAL A 55 -5.47 1.87 3.25
C VAL A 55 -6.00 3.23 2.82
N LEU A 56 -5.96 3.55 1.52
CA LEU A 56 -6.54 4.77 0.98
C LEU A 56 -8.05 4.89 1.25
N THR A 57 -8.78 3.79 1.07
CA THR A 57 -10.21 3.75 1.37
C THR A 57 -10.46 4.05 2.84
N LEU A 58 -9.68 3.45 3.74
CA LEU A 58 -9.77 3.65 5.18
C LEU A 58 -9.41 5.07 5.62
N LEU A 59 -8.36 5.67 5.04
CA LEU A 59 -8.01 7.07 5.28
C LEU A 59 -9.15 8.00 4.86
N LYS A 60 -9.74 7.74 3.69
CA LYS A 60 -10.89 8.50 3.18
C LYS A 60 -12.13 8.33 4.07
N GLU A 61 -12.41 7.10 4.54
CA GLU A 61 -13.49 6.83 5.51
C GLU A 61 -13.28 7.58 6.84
N LYS A 62 -12.02 7.81 7.23
CA LYS A 62 -11.65 8.59 8.42
C LYS A 62 -11.61 10.11 8.16
N GLY A 63 -11.94 10.58 6.95
CA GLY A 63 -11.96 12.00 6.59
C GLY A 63 -10.60 12.59 6.22
N GLU A 64 -9.56 11.76 6.13
CA GLU A 64 -8.19 12.19 5.88
C GLU A 64 -7.80 11.94 4.42
N LYS A 65 -7.00 12.85 3.86
CA LYS A 65 -6.32 12.62 2.58
C LYS A 65 -4.92 12.04 2.86
N PRO A 66 -4.44 11.08 2.05
CA PRO A 66 -3.04 10.71 2.10
C PRO A 66 -2.18 11.96 1.86
N ARG A 67 -1.03 12.06 2.54
CA ARG A 67 -0.05 13.09 2.22
C ARG A 67 0.40 12.91 0.76
N GLU A 68 0.36 13.99 -0.01
CA GLU A 68 0.81 14.04 -1.42
C GLU A 68 2.33 14.09 -1.52
#